data_AF-A0AAU4BQR9-F1
#
_entry.id   AF-A0AAU4BQR9-F1
#
_cell.length_a   1.000
_cell.length_b   1.000
_cell.length_c   1.000
_cell.angle_alpha   90.00
_cell.angle_beta   90.00
_cell.angle_gamma   90.00
#
_symmetry.space_group_name_H-M   'P 1'
#
loop_
_entity.id
_entity.type
_entity.pdbx_description
1 polymer ?
#
loop_
_entity_poly.entity_id
_entity_poly.type
_entity_poly.pdbx_seq_one_letter_code
_entity_poly.pdbx_strand_id
1 'polypeptide(L)'
;MLEHLESLRLVDHHCHGVLDRELDRASFEELLTEAETSGPPGVSMFDTQVGFALRRWCPPVLGLDAHAEPDAYLARRAELGAAEVNRRFLDAAALDALCVDTGYTPESILAPSDLGRLAGAGAHEIVRLETVAERVAADGVDAARFAGEVRARLQAHVEGPGAVGAKSIAAYRAGLELAGERPSEAQVTAAAGRLLRADAPRVGDEVLHRFLVWCAVDAGLPVQFHVGYGDVDADLRRGDPLLLIDLLRAMDPAPAMLLHNYPFHRQAGYLAQVLPNVYVDAGLATHNLGHRAPALIAELLELAPFGKVLYSSDAFGLAELYHLGALLFRRGLAGFLAGGVDDGAWTPADAERVAGLVASGNARRVYGI
;
A
#
# COMPACT_ATOMS: atom_id res chain seq x y z
N MET A 1 -4.25 15.32 -21.76
CA MET A 1 -3.72 14.93 -20.43
C MET A 1 -4.02 13.48 -20.08
N LEU A 2 -5.28 13.02 -20.08
CA LEU A 2 -5.59 11.62 -19.75
C LEU A 2 -4.89 10.62 -20.68
N GLU A 3 -4.93 10.83 -22.01
CA GLU A 3 -4.22 9.99 -22.99
C GLU A 3 -2.71 9.93 -22.72
N HIS A 4 -2.10 11.05 -22.32
CA HIS A 4 -0.69 11.08 -21.93
C HIS A 4 -0.45 10.21 -20.69
N LEU A 5 -1.26 10.36 -19.64
CA LEU A 5 -1.17 9.51 -18.46
C LEU A 5 -1.40 8.03 -18.78
N GLU A 6 -2.36 7.68 -19.64
CA GLU A 6 -2.61 6.30 -20.08
C GLU A 6 -1.43 5.71 -20.87
N SER A 7 -0.62 6.54 -21.54
CA SER A 7 0.62 6.10 -22.20
C SER A 7 1.78 5.82 -21.23
N LEU A 8 1.73 6.34 -20.01
CA LEU A 8 2.76 6.12 -18.99
C LEU A 8 2.53 4.81 -18.25
N ARG A 9 3.58 4.02 -18.02
CA ARG A 9 3.50 2.89 -17.07
C ARG A 9 3.69 3.39 -15.64
N LEU A 10 2.91 2.84 -14.69
CA LEU A 10 3.02 3.20 -13.26
C LEU A 10 4.04 2.32 -12.55
N VAL A 11 4.68 2.84 -11.51
CA VAL A 11 5.34 2.01 -10.51
C VAL A 11 4.43 1.96 -9.30
N ASP A 12 3.88 0.77 -9.03
CA ASP A 12 3.04 0.53 -7.87
C ASP A 12 3.94 0.32 -6.65
N HIS A 13 4.18 1.39 -5.88
CA HIS A 13 5.18 1.32 -4.82
C HIS A 13 4.68 0.63 -3.54
N HIS A 14 3.39 0.28 -3.46
CA HIS A 14 2.87 -0.53 -2.37
C HIS A 14 1.62 -1.30 -2.81
N CYS A 15 1.74 -2.63 -2.78
CA CYS A 15 0.64 -3.53 -3.10
C CYS A 15 0.85 -4.91 -2.46
N HIS A 16 -0.10 -5.81 -2.65
CA HIS A 16 -0.07 -7.17 -2.10
C HIS A 16 -0.38 -8.25 -3.15
N GLY A 17 -0.13 -9.51 -2.82
CA GLY A 17 -0.46 -10.63 -3.72
C GLY A 17 -1.97 -10.74 -4.00
N VAL A 18 -2.28 -11.34 -5.15
CA VAL A 18 -3.66 -11.69 -5.54
C VAL A 18 -3.92 -13.17 -5.27
N LEU A 19 -5.19 -13.54 -5.10
CA LEU A 19 -5.61 -14.93 -4.95
C LEU A 19 -5.56 -15.65 -6.30
N ASP A 20 -5.04 -16.88 -6.29
CA ASP A 20 -4.99 -17.76 -7.46
C ASP A 20 -5.97 -18.93 -7.33
N ARG A 21 -7.20 -18.60 -6.92
CA ARG A 21 -8.32 -19.55 -6.78
C ARG A 21 -9.65 -18.88 -7.12
N GLU A 22 -10.63 -19.70 -7.43
CA GLU A 22 -12.01 -19.22 -7.60
C GLU A 22 -12.59 -18.73 -6.28
N LEU A 23 -13.47 -17.74 -6.40
CA LEU A 23 -14.21 -17.15 -5.29
C LEU A 23 -15.69 -17.33 -5.55
N ASP A 24 -16.43 -17.71 -4.51
CA ASP A 24 -17.87 -17.53 -4.54
C ASP A 24 -18.22 -16.04 -4.31
N ARG A 25 -19.50 -15.71 -4.38
CA ARG A 25 -19.97 -14.34 -4.19
C ARG A 25 -19.57 -13.77 -2.82
N ALA A 26 -19.68 -14.55 -1.76
CA ALA A 26 -19.43 -14.07 -0.40
C ALA A 26 -17.95 -13.71 -0.22
N SER A 27 -17.05 -14.63 -0.57
CA SER A 27 -15.61 -14.37 -0.50
C SER A 27 -15.15 -13.25 -1.45
N PHE A 28 -15.82 -13.07 -2.59
CA PHE A 28 -15.52 -11.95 -3.47
C PHE A 28 -15.92 -10.60 -2.85
N GLU A 29 -17.10 -10.52 -2.26
CA GLU A 29 -17.59 -9.29 -1.62
C GLU A 29 -16.81 -8.97 -0.34
N GLU A 30 -16.37 -9.97 0.42
CA GLU A 30 -15.47 -9.79 1.58
C GLU A 30 -14.16 -9.09 1.18
N LEU A 31 -13.61 -9.37 -0.02
CA LEU A 31 -12.40 -8.72 -0.53
C LEU A 31 -12.63 -7.33 -1.13
N LEU A 32 -13.88 -6.83 -1.15
CA LEU A 32 -14.19 -5.45 -1.53
C LEU A 32 -14.30 -4.51 -0.32
N THR A 33 -14.00 -4.99 0.89
CA THR A 33 -14.08 -4.21 2.12
C THR A 33 -12.96 -4.56 3.09
N GLU A 34 -12.57 -3.57 3.89
CA GLU A 34 -11.68 -3.78 5.05
C GLU A 34 -12.45 -4.27 6.29
N ALA A 35 -13.78 -4.40 6.21
CA ALA A 35 -14.58 -4.92 7.31
C ALA A 35 -14.40 -6.44 7.45
N GLU A 36 -14.54 -6.95 8.67
CA GLU A 36 -14.47 -8.40 8.96
C GLU A 36 -15.53 -9.23 8.20
N THR A 37 -16.64 -8.60 7.80
CA THR A 37 -17.71 -9.22 7.01
C THR A 37 -18.27 -8.23 5.99
N SER A 38 -18.85 -8.74 4.90
CA SER A 38 -19.50 -7.94 3.83
C SER A 38 -20.80 -7.22 4.26
N GLY A 39 -21.13 -7.22 5.55
CA GLY A 39 -22.30 -6.55 6.12
C GLY A 39 -23.47 -7.49 6.43
N PRO A 40 -24.59 -6.94 6.96
CA PRO A 40 -25.76 -7.73 7.32
C PRO A 40 -26.49 -8.29 6.08
N PRO A 41 -27.35 -9.31 6.24
CA PRO A 41 -28.11 -9.88 5.13
C PRO A 41 -28.86 -8.83 4.31
N GLY A 42 -28.70 -8.88 2.98
CA GLY A 42 -29.33 -7.96 2.03
C GLY A 42 -28.50 -6.70 1.72
N VAL A 43 -27.36 -6.48 2.38
CA VAL A 43 -26.36 -5.50 1.96
C VAL A 43 -25.35 -6.17 1.05
N SER A 44 -25.05 -5.54 -0.08
CA SER A 44 -24.03 -6.01 -1.01
C SER A 44 -22.90 -5.00 -1.16
N MET A 45 -21.68 -5.51 -1.24
CA MET A 45 -20.51 -4.69 -1.53
C MET A 45 -20.51 -4.13 -2.95
N PHE A 46 -21.36 -4.67 -3.85
CA PHE A 46 -21.62 -4.08 -5.16
C PHE A 46 -22.36 -2.73 -5.08
N ASP A 47 -23.02 -2.42 -3.96
CA ASP A 47 -23.73 -1.16 -3.72
C ASP A 47 -22.88 -0.10 -2.97
N THR A 48 -21.55 -0.24 -3.03
CA THR A 48 -20.59 0.71 -2.48
C THR A 48 -19.87 1.50 -3.58
N GLN A 49 -19.09 2.52 -3.24
CA GLN A 49 -18.31 3.28 -4.23
C GLN A 49 -17.36 2.37 -5.03
N VAL A 50 -16.66 1.43 -4.37
CA VAL A 50 -15.82 0.43 -5.04
C VAL A 50 -16.66 -0.54 -5.87
N GLY A 51 -17.82 -0.98 -5.37
CA GLY A 51 -18.76 -1.83 -6.11
C GLY A 51 -19.26 -1.18 -7.41
N PHE A 52 -19.66 0.09 -7.35
CA PHE A 52 -20.06 0.86 -8.54
C PHE A 52 -18.88 1.12 -9.49
N ALA A 53 -17.68 1.38 -8.97
CA ALA A 53 -16.47 1.51 -9.78
C ALA A 53 -16.15 0.20 -10.50
N LEU A 54 -16.22 -0.93 -9.79
CA LEU A 54 -16.04 -2.26 -10.36
C LEU A 54 -17.06 -2.50 -11.47
N ARG A 55 -18.36 -2.33 -11.21
CA ARG A 55 -19.40 -2.51 -12.22
C ARG A 55 -19.18 -1.62 -13.44
N ARG A 56 -18.64 -0.42 -13.25
CA ARG A 56 -18.35 0.50 -14.38
C ARG A 56 -17.16 0.03 -15.21
N TRP A 57 -16.06 -0.39 -14.59
CA TRP A 57 -14.75 -0.48 -15.25
C TRP A 57 -14.24 -1.90 -15.44
N CYS A 58 -14.63 -2.85 -14.58
CA CYS A 58 -14.11 -4.22 -14.62
C CYS A 58 -14.78 -5.13 -15.67
N PRO A 59 -16.12 -5.10 -15.88
CA PRO A 59 -16.77 -6.00 -16.85
C PRO A 59 -16.19 -5.93 -18.28
N PRO A 60 -15.85 -4.74 -18.83
CA PRO A 60 -15.22 -4.64 -20.16
C PRO A 60 -13.89 -5.42 -20.28
N VAL A 61 -13.10 -5.49 -19.21
CA VAL A 61 -11.82 -6.25 -19.20
C VAL A 61 -12.08 -7.75 -19.39
N LEU A 62 -13.24 -8.25 -18.95
CA LEU A 62 -13.65 -9.65 -19.08
C LEU A 62 -14.54 -9.91 -20.32
N GLY A 63 -14.77 -8.89 -21.14
CA GLY A 63 -15.57 -8.96 -22.37
C GLY A 63 -17.08 -8.82 -22.14
N LEU A 64 -17.50 -8.20 -21.04
CA LEU A 64 -18.89 -7.85 -20.75
C LEU A 64 -19.13 -6.35 -20.97
N ASP A 65 -20.39 -5.95 -21.09
CA ASP A 65 -20.75 -4.53 -21.14
C ASP A 65 -20.50 -3.83 -19.81
N ALA A 66 -20.10 -2.55 -19.87
CA ALA A 66 -20.00 -1.71 -18.68
C ALA A 66 -21.35 -1.66 -17.95
N HIS A 67 -21.29 -1.71 -16.62
CA HIS A 67 -22.44 -1.82 -15.71
C HIS A 67 -23.15 -3.18 -15.71
N ALA A 68 -22.52 -4.25 -16.23
CA ALA A 68 -23.02 -5.61 -16.09
C ALA A 68 -23.49 -5.91 -14.66
N GLU A 69 -24.57 -6.68 -14.57
CA GLU A 69 -25.14 -7.08 -13.29
C GLU A 69 -24.15 -7.96 -12.50
N PRO A 70 -24.07 -7.84 -11.17
CA PRO A 70 -23.10 -8.56 -10.35
C PRO A 70 -23.04 -10.07 -10.60
N ASP A 71 -24.19 -10.74 -10.72
CA ASP A 71 -24.22 -12.20 -10.97
C ASP A 71 -23.63 -12.57 -12.33
N ALA A 72 -23.90 -11.77 -13.37
CA ALA A 72 -23.33 -12.00 -14.70
C ALA A 72 -21.81 -11.77 -14.70
N TYR A 73 -21.34 -10.77 -13.96
CA TYR A 73 -19.91 -10.52 -13.77
C TYR A 73 -19.21 -11.70 -13.08
N LEU A 74 -19.74 -12.16 -11.95
CA LEU A 74 -19.16 -13.28 -11.20
C LEU A 74 -19.21 -14.60 -11.97
N ALA A 75 -20.29 -14.86 -12.71
CA ALA A 75 -20.37 -16.03 -13.59
C ALA A 75 -19.29 -15.99 -14.69
N ARG A 76 -19.07 -14.82 -15.31
CA ARG A 76 -18.02 -14.66 -16.31
C ARG A 76 -16.62 -14.80 -15.72
N ARG A 77 -16.40 -14.28 -14.51
CA ARG A 77 -15.16 -14.43 -13.76
C ARG A 77 -14.85 -15.92 -13.53
N ALA A 78 -15.83 -16.69 -13.06
CA ALA A 78 -15.70 -18.13 -12.85
C ALA A 78 -15.50 -18.93 -14.14
N GLU A 79 -16.12 -18.53 -15.25
CA GLU A 79 -15.94 -19.18 -16.57
C GLU A 79 -14.49 -19.03 -17.09
N LEU A 80 -13.88 -17.86 -16.90
CA LEU A 80 -12.51 -17.58 -17.32
C LEU A 80 -11.46 -18.24 -16.41
N GLY A 81 -11.77 -18.31 -15.11
CA GLY A 81 -10.88 -18.80 -14.07
C GLY A 81 -9.88 -17.75 -13.58
N ALA A 82 -9.42 -17.92 -12.33
CA ALA A 82 -8.62 -16.97 -11.57
C ALA A 82 -7.34 -16.55 -12.28
N ALA A 83 -6.59 -17.49 -12.86
CA ALA A 83 -5.35 -17.20 -13.57
C ALA A 83 -5.55 -16.25 -14.76
N GLU A 84 -6.60 -16.46 -15.57
CA GLU A 84 -6.89 -15.61 -16.72
C GLU A 84 -7.47 -14.26 -16.30
N VAL A 85 -8.33 -14.23 -15.27
CA VAL A 85 -8.84 -12.99 -14.67
C VAL A 85 -7.69 -12.13 -14.14
N ASN A 86 -6.80 -12.73 -13.34
CA ASN A 86 -5.61 -12.07 -12.80
C ASN A 86 -4.73 -11.51 -13.91
N ARG A 87 -4.42 -12.33 -14.93
CA ARG A 87 -3.61 -11.90 -16.09
C ARG A 87 -4.23 -10.69 -16.79
N ARG A 88 -5.53 -10.70 -17.07
CA ARG A 88 -6.20 -9.59 -17.78
C ARG A 88 -6.20 -8.29 -16.98
N PHE A 89 -6.52 -8.36 -15.70
CA PHE A 89 -6.57 -7.15 -14.87
C PHE A 89 -5.18 -6.57 -14.57
N LEU A 90 -4.19 -7.42 -14.32
CA LEU A 90 -2.82 -6.97 -14.11
C LEU A 90 -2.22 -6.37 -15.40
N ASP A 91 -2.49 -6.95 -16.57
CA ASP A 91 -2.12 -6.37 -17.86
C ASP A 91 -2.81 -5.00 -18.07
N ALA A 92 -4.12 -4.92 -17.79
CA ALA A 92 -4.89 -3.69 -17.91
C ALA A 92 -4.49 -2.58 -16.91
N ALA A 93 -3.75 -2.90 -15.84
CA ALA A 93 -3.22 -1.90 -14.91
C ALA A 93 -2.02 -1.13 -15.50
N ALA A 94 -1.34 -1.69 -16.52
CA ALA A 94 -0.20 -1.08 -17.21
C ALA A 94 0.93 -0.64 -16.24
N LEU A 95 1.39 -1.57 -15.42
CA LEU A 95 2.45 -1.36 -14.42
C LEU A 95 3.83 -1.66 -15.00
N ASP A 96 4.86 -0.93 -14.59
CA ASP A 96 6.27 -1.19 -14.93
C ASP A 96 6.99 -1.95 -13.82
N ALA A 97 6.66 -1.63 -12.56
CA ALA A 97 7.17 -2.33 -11.40
C ALA A 97 6.13 -2.39 -10.27
N LEU A 98 6.25 -3.39 -9.40
CA LEU A 98 5.46 -3.61 -8.20
C LEU A 98 6.38 -3.75 -6.98
N CYS A 99 6.10 -3.03 -5.90
CA CYS A 99 6.75 -3.21 -4.60
C CYS A 99 5.76 -3.89 -3.65
N VAL A 100 5.93 -5.20 -3.48
CA VAL A 100 4.95 -6.09 -2.88
C VAL A 100 5.29 -6.33 -1.41
N ASP A 101 4.38 -5.97 -0.50
CA ASP A 101 4.49 -6.33 0.92
C ASP A 101 4.17 -7.82 1.12
N THR A 102 5.21 -8.58 1.47
CA THR A 102 5.18 -10.06 1.61
C THR A 102 4.78 -10.52 3.01
N GLY A 103 4.48 -9.60 3.92
CA GLY A 103 4.14 -9.92 5.31
C GLY A 103 2.66 -10.11 5.61
N TYR A 104 1.79 -9.87 4.63
CA TYR A 104 0.35 -10.13 4.74
C TYR A 104 -0.06 -11.31 3.87
N THR A 105 -0.15 -12.49 4.49
CA THR A 105 -0.55 -13.73 3.82
C THR A 105 -1.58 -14.47 4.69
N PRO A 106 -2.80 -13.92 4.88
CA PRO A 106 -3.84 -14.63 5.62
C PRO A 106 -4.23 -15.95 4.93
N GLU A 107 -4.02 -16.02 3.61
CA GLU A 107 -4.10 -17.22 2.81
C GLU A 107 -3.04 -17.22 1.68
N SER A 108 -3.03 -18.26 0.85
CA SER A 108 -2.09 -18.40 -0.26
C SER A 108 -2.39 -17.37 -1.37
N ILE A 109 -1.55 -16.35 -1.46
CA ILE A 109 -1.54 -15.33 -2.51
C ILE A 109 -0.29 -15.47 -3.38
N LEU A 110 -0.33 -14.89 -4.59
CA LEU A 110 0.82 -14.89 -5.48
C LEU A 110 2.02 -14.15 -4.85
N ALA A 111 3.18 -14.80 -4.91
CA ALA A 111 4.46 -14.20 -4.55
C ALA A 111 4.87 -13.12 -5.57
N PRO A 112 5.83 -12.23 -5.23
CA PRO A 112 6.24 -11.13 -6.11
C PRO A 112 6.61 -11.61 -7.53
N SER A 113 7.35 -12.71 -7.67
CA SER A 113 7.80 -13.23 -8.97
C SER A 113 6.63 -13.62 -9.89
N ASP A 114 5.60 -14.28 -9.35
CA ASP A 114 4.43 -14.68 -10.13
C ASP A 114 3.54 -13.50 -10.48
N LEU A 115 3.37 -12.57 -9.52
CA LEU A 115 2.64 -11.33 -9.75
C LEU A 115 3.28 -10.49 -10.85
N GLY A 116 4.60 -10.29 -10.80
CA GLY A 116 5.36 -9.57 -11.83
C GLY A 116 5.27 -10.26 -13.20
N ARG A 117 5.34 -11.59 -13.24
CA ARG A 117 5.17 -12.36 -14.48
C ARG A 117 3.78 -12.16 -15.10
N LEU A 118 2.71 -12.16 -14.31
CA LEU A 118 1.35 -11.91 -14.82
C LEU A 118 1.14 -10.46 -15.26
N ALA A 119 1.74 -9.50 -14.55
CA ALA A 119 1.66 -8.07 -14.89
C ALA A 119 2.60 -7.65 -16.04
N GLY A 120 3.56 -8.49 -16.42
CA GLY A 120 4.63 -8.12 -17.36
C GLY A 120 5.49 -6.97 -16.81
N ALA A 121 5.77 -6.99 -15.51
CA ALA A 121 6.42 -5.91 -14.76
C ALA A 121 7.51 -6.46 -13.82
N GLY A 122 8.46 -5.60 -13.44
CA GLY A 122 9.41 -5.91 -12.37
C GLY A 122 8.66 -6.07 -11.04
N ALA A 123 9.07 -7.02 -10.18
CA ALA A 123 8.46 -7.18 -8.87
C ALA A 123 9.52 -7.27 -7.78
N HIS A 124 9.33 -6.48 -6.74
CA HIS A 124 10.25 -6.27 -5.65
C HIS A 124 9.56 -6.57 -4.33
N GLU A 125 10.31 -7.05 -3.34
CA GLU A 125 9.83 -7.29 -2.00
C GLU A 125 9.90 -6.00 -1.15
N ILE A 126 8.84 -5.78 -0.39
CA ILE A 126 8.83 -4.93 0.80
C ILE A 126 8.74 -5.83 2.02
N VAL A 127 9.74 -5.75 2.90
CA VAL A 127 9.84 -6.60 4.09
C VAL A 127 8.96 -6.03 5.21
N ARG A 128 7.91 -6.76 5.62
CA ARG A 128 7.10 -6.38 6.79
C ARG A 128 7.85 -6.66 8.09
N LEU A 129 8.18 -5.60 8.81
CA LEU A 129 9.07 -5.67 9.97
C LEU A 129 8.47 -6.45 11.13
N GLU A 130 7.19 -6.24 11.41
CA GLU A 130 6.49 -6.92 12.48
C GLU A 130 6.48 -8.45 12.25
N THR A 131 6.26 -8.89 11.02
CA THR A 131 6.28 -10.33 10.68
C THR A 131 7.66 -10.95 10.88
N VAL A 132 8.74 -10.21 10.61
CA VAL A 132 10.11 -10.68 10.92
C VAL A 132 10.26 -10.90 12.43
N ALA A 133 9.88 -9.91 13.25
CA ALA A 133 9.93 -10.01 14.71
C ALA A 133 9.05 -11.13 15.27
N GLU A 134 7.82 -11.28 14.77
CA GLU A 134 6.88 -12.30 15.22
C GLU A 134 7.41 -13.71 14.89
N ARG A 135 8.02 -13.92 13.72
CA ARG A 135 8.69 -15.18 13.37
C ARG A 135 9.90 -15.47 14.26
N VAL A 136 10.73 -14.47 14.55
CA VAL A 136 11.83 -14.61 15.51
C VAL A 136 11.32 -15.04 16.88
N ALA A 137 10.21 -14.46 17.33
CA ALA A 137 9.60 -14.82 18.59
C ALA A 137 9.01 -16.24 18.57
N ALA A 138 8.33 -16.62 17.49
CA ALA A 138 7.74 -17.95 17.32
C ALA A 138 8.79 -19.07 17.31
N ASP A 139 10.01 -18.79 16.83
CA ASP A 139 11.13 -19.74 16.85
C ASP A 139 11.74 -19.94 18.24
N GLY A 140 11.24 -19.25 19.27
CA GLY A 140 11.59 -19.48 20.67
C GLY A 140 12.98 -18.99 21.07
N VAL A 141 13.49 -17.92 20.45
CA VAL A 141 14.79 -17.33 20.82
C VAL A 141 14.77 -16.72 22.21
N ASP A 142 15.92 -16.69 22.88
CA ASP A 142 16.07 -15.95 24.14
C ASP A 142 15.85 -14.45 23.93
N ALA A 143 15.20 -13.78 24.89
CA ALA A 143 14.91 -12.34 24.81
C ALA A 143 16.17 -11.48 24.58
N ALA A 144 17.31 -11.88 25.16
CA ALA A 144 18.59 -11.18 24.97
C ALA A 144 19.17 -11.36 23.55
N ARG A 145 18.76 -12.40 22.82
CA ARG A 145 19.20 -12.69 21.45
C ARG A 145 18.24 -12.15 20.40
N PHE A 146 16.99 -11.88 20.77
CA PHE A 146 15.93 -11.38 19.88
C PHE A 146 16.40 -10.24 18.96
N ALA A 147 17.04 -9.20 19.52
CA ALA A 147 17.46 -8.05 18.74
C ALA A 147 18.54 -8.39 17.69
N GLY A 148 19.46 -9.30 18.01
CA GLY A 148 20.46 -9.79 17.06
C GLY A 148 19.83 -10.60 15.94
N GLU A 149 18.90 -11.48 16.28
CA GLU A 149 18.22 -12.35 15.32
C GLU A 149 17.32 -11.57 14.36
N VAL A 150 16.56 -10.57 14.85
CA VAL A 150 15.76 -9.69 13.98
C VAL A 150 16.65 -8.97 12.97
N ARG A 151 17.77 -8.40 13.41
CA ARG A 151 18.73 -7.73 12.50
C ARG A 151 19.31 -8.71 11.48
N ALA A 152 19.68 -9.91 11.91
CA ALA A 152 20.23 -10.93 11.02
C ALA A 152 19.21 -11.35 9.93
N ARG A 153 17.95 -11.57 10.30
CA ARG A 153 16.90 -11.92 9.33
C ARG A 153 16.58 -10.79 8.38
N LEU A 154 16.49 -9.55 8.88
CA LEU A 154 16.29 -8.39 8.02
C LEU A 154 17.45 -8.22 7.03
N GLN A 155 18.69 -8.36 7.50
CA GLN A 155 19.89 -8.31 6.66
C GLN A 155 19.87 -9.41 5.58
N ALA A 156 19.41 -10.62 5.90
CA ALA A 156 19.27 -11.70 4.92
C ALA A 156 18.27 -11.36 3.80
N HIS A 157 17.21 -10.60 4.08
CA HIS A 157 16.32 -10.09 3.03
C HIS A 157 17.03 -9.06 2.14
N VAL A 158 17.81 -8.15 2.73
CA VAL A 158 18.57 -7.12 2.00
C VAL A 158 19.65 -7.72 1.09
N GLU A 159 20.31 -8.78 1.55
CA GLU A 159 21.30 -9.52 0.77
C GLU A 159 20.67 -10.43 -0.28
N GLY A 160 19.40 -10.80 -0.07
CA GLY A 160 18.59 -11.56 -1.01
C GLY A 160 18.18 -10.74 -2.24
N PRO A 161 17.78 -11.41 -3.34
CA PRO A 161 17.29 -10.71 -4.50
C PRO A 161 15.90 -10.12 -4.23
N GLY A 162 15.76 -8.81 -4.44
CA GLY A 162 14.47 -8.18 -4.68
C GLY A 162 13.92 -7.31 -3.55
N ALA A 163 14.48 -7.33 -2.33
CA ALA A 163 14.04 -6.41 -1.27
C ALA A 163 14.48 -4.98 -1.59
N VAL A 164 13.51 -4.05 -1.65
CA VAL A 164 13.76 -2.62 -1.96
C VAL A 164 13.31 -1.68 -0.85
N GLY A 165 12.62 -2.19 0.17
CA GLY A 165 12.15 -1.40 1.29
C GLY A 165 11.59 -2.25 2.41
N ALA A 166 11.19 -1.59 3.48
CA ALA A 166 10.54 -2.19 4.63
C ALA A 166 9.16 -1.57 4.86
N LYS A 167 8.27 -2.29 5.53
CA LYS A 167 6.93 -1.83 5.96
C LYS A 167 6.78 -2.00 7.46
N SER A 168 6.30 -0.94 8.11
CA SER A 168 5.75 -1.02 9.46
C SER A 168 4.22 -0.91 9.42
N ILE A 169 3.58 -1.81 10.16
CA ILE A 169 2.14 -1.81 10.42
C ILE A 169 1.81 -1.29 11.84
N ALA A 170 2.66 -0.42 12.41
CA ALA A 170 2.47 0.11 13.76
C ALA A 170 1.08 0.71 14.00
N ALA A 171 0.49 1.38 13.01
CA ALA A 171 -0.87 1.93 13.08
C ALA A 171 -1.94 0.90 13.48
N TYR A 172 -1.82 -0.35 13.02
CA TYR A 172 -2.74 -1.45 13.35
C TYR A 172 -2.56 -2.02 14.76
N ARG A 173 -1.46 -1.68 15.45
CA ARG A 173 -1.03 -2.39 16.66
C ARG A 173 -0.79 -1.43 17.82
N ALA A 174 0.23 -0.60 17.68
CA ALA A 174 0.67 0.34 18.70
C ALA A 174 0.22 1.78 18.42
N GLY A 175 -0.40 2.06 17.27
CA GLY A 175 -0.68 3.42 16.82
C GLY A 175 0.56 4.12 16.25
N LEU A 176 0.39 5.37 15.82
CA LEU A 176 1.41 6.16 15.14
C LEU A 176 2.20 7.12 16.05
N GLU A 177 1.87 7.19 17.34
CA GLU A 177 2.65 7.97 18.31
C GLU A 177 3.91 7.18 18.71
N LEU A 178 4.92 7.26 17.86
CA LEU A 178 6.22 6.62 18.03
C LEU A 178 7.29 7.67 18.33
N ALA A 179 8.02 7.50 19.43
CA ALA A 179 9.09 8.43 19.79
C ALA A 179 10.28 8.35 18.82
N GLY A 180 11.00 9.46 18.61
CA GLY A 180 12.13 9.48 17.69
C GLY A 180 13.41 8.81 18.20
N GLU A 181 13.56 8.58 19.50
CA GLU A 181 14.81 8.01 20.00
C GLU A 181 14.99 6.54 19.61
N ARG A 182 16.25 6.10 19.54
CA ARG A 182 16.56 4.67 19.44
C ARG A 182 16.31 4.00 20.78
N PRO A 183 15.51 2.91 20.86
CA PRO A 183 15.39 2.14 22.09
C PRO A 183 16.75 1.59 22.56
N SER A 184 16.98 1.61 23.87
CA SER A 184 18.12 0.93 24.47
C SER A 184 17.97 -0.60 24.40
N GLU A 185 19.09 -1.34 24.43
CA GLU A 185 19.07 -2.81 24.42
C GLU A 185 18.24 -3.39 25.57
N ALA A 186 18.26 -2.74 26.74
CA ALA A 186 17.47 -3.16 27.90
C ALA A 186 15.95 -3.00 27.63
N GLN A 187 15.53 -1.91 27.00
CA GLN A 187 14.13 -1.71 26.61
C GLN A 187 13.68 -2.76 25.60
N VAL A 188 14.50 -3.01 24.57
CA VAL A 188 14.18 -4.02 23.54
C VAL A 188 14.11 -5.41 24.15
N THR A 189 15.09 -5.79 24.99
CA THR A 189 15.11 -7.11 25.66
C THR A 189 13.88 -7.29 26.55
N ALA A 190 13.48 -6.26 27.30
CA ALA A 190 12.30 -6.33 28.16
C ALA A 190 10.99 -6.47 27.35
N ALA A 191 10.87 -5.74 26.24
CA ALA A 191 9.72 -5.82 25.34
C ALA A 191 9.66 -7.16 24.59
N ALA A 192 10.80 -7.64 24.08
CA ALA A 192 10.92 -8.97 23.49
C ALA A 192 10.54 -10.08 24.48
N GLY A 193 10.97 -9.95 25.75
CA GLY A 193 10.56 -10.88 26.80
C GLY A 193 9.05 -10.92 27.03
N ARG A 194 8.33 -9.80 26.86
CA ARG A 194 6.85 -9.80 26.89
C ARG A 194 6.27 -10.52 25.68
N LEU A 195 6.78 -10.22 24.48
CA LEU A 195 6.35 -10.84 23.22
C LEU A 195 6.52 -12.37 23.24
N LEU A 196 7.69 -12.85 23.68
CA LEU A 196 8.05 -14.27 23.73
C LEU A 196 7.22 -15.09 24.74
N ARG A 197 6.58 -14.44 25.72
CA ARG A 197 5.69 -15.09 26.69
C ARG A 197 4.25 -15.20 26.23
N ALA A 198 3.88 -14.57 25.12
CA ALA A 198 2.53 -14.65 24.57
C ALA A 198 2.35 -16.00 23.83
N ASP A 199 1.18 -16.62 24.00
CA ASP A 199 0.84 -17.88 23.32
C ASP A 199 0.84 -17.73 21.79
N ALA A 200 0.46 -16.55 21.30
CA ALA A 200 0.55 -16.13 19.91
C ALA A 200 1.32 -14.79 19.85
N PRO A 201 2.64 -14.81 19.56
CA PRO A 201 3.44 -13.60 19.51
C PRO A 201 2.90 -12.61 18.48
N ARG A 202 2.40 -11.48 18.97
CA ARG A 202 1.92 -10.36 18.15
C ARG A 202 2.64 -9.10 18.61
N VAL A 203 3.36 -8.42 17.71
CA VAL A 203 4.04 -7.17 18.02
C VAL A 203 2.98 -6.08 18.22
N GLY A 204 2.89 -5.58 19.46
CA GLY A 204 2.03 -4.45 19.83
C GLY A 204 2.67 -3.50 20.84
N ASP A 205 3.96 -3.71 21.15
CA ASP A 205 4.73 -2.83 22.03
C ASP A 205 5.41 -1.74 21.19
N GLU A 206 5.18 -0.47 21.54
CA GLU A 206 5.76 0.69 20.87
C GLU A 206 7.28 0.59 20.74
N VAL A 207 7.95 0.08 21.77
CA VAL A 207 9.42 -0.07 21.79
C VAL A 207 9.89 -0.99 20.67
N LEU A 208 9.14 -2.06 20.40
CA LEU A 208 9.48 -3.00 19.33
C LEU A 208 9.26 -2.38 17.95
N HIS A 209 8.18 -1.62 17.74
CA HIS A 209 7.98 -0.92 16.47
C HIS A 209 9.11 0.08 16.18
N ARG A 210 9.52 0.89 17.16
CA ARG A 210 10.69 1.78 16.99
C ARG A 210 11.97 1.01 16.70
N PHE A 211 12.24 -0.03 17.47
CA PHE A 211 13.42 -0.88 17.27
C PHE A 211 13.47 -1.44 15.84
N LEU A 212 12.33 -1.92 15.36
CA LEU A 212 12.19 -2.47 14.02
C LEU A 212 12.41 -1.43 12.92
N VAL A 213 11.82 -0.24 13.05
CA VAL A 213 12.05 0.87 12.11
C VAL A 213 13.53 1.22 12.06
N TRP A 214 14.20 1.34 13.23
CA TRP A 214 15.63 1.63 13.27
C TRP A 214 16.49 0.51 12.67
N CYS A 215 16.09 -0.76 12.78
CA CYS A 215 16.77 -1.84 12.08
C CYS A 215 16.68 -1.68 10.55
N ALA A 216 15.52 -1.28 10.02
CA ALA A 216 15.37 -1.01 8.58
C ALA A 216 16.19 0.19 8.11
N VAL A 217 16.19 1.27 8.88
CA VAL A 217 17.01 2.46 8.61
C VAL A 217 18.49 2.13 8.62
N ASP A 218 18.97 1.36 9.60
CA ASP A 218 20.37 0.93 9.70
C ASP A 218 20.77 0.00 8.53
N ALA A 219 19.82 -0.77 8.00
CA ALA A 219 20.00 -1.60 6.82
C ALA A 219 19.92 -0.82 5.48
N GLY A 220 19.71 0.51 5.54
CA GLY A 220 19.63 1.38 4.37
C GLY A 220 18.32 1.28 3.58
N LEU A 221 17.27 0.70 4.17
CA LEU A 221 15.97 0.55 3.51
C LEU A 221 15.09 1.79 3.72
N PRO A 222 14.39 2.26 2.68
CA PRO A 222 13.29 3.19 2.88
C PRO A 222 12.13 2.48 3.61
N VAL A 223 11.43 3.20 4.49
CA VAL A 223 10.41 2.60 5.38
C VAL A 223 9.02 3.12 5.05
N GLN A 224 8.12 2.20 4.72
CA GLN A 224 6.71 2.46 4.54
C GLN A 224 5.97 2.38 5.89
N PHE A 225 5.04 3.28 6.12
CA PHE A 225 4.15 3.27 7.27
C PHE A 225 2.71 3.21 6.78
N HIS A 226 1.95 2.25 7.27
CA HIS A 226 0.49 2.31 7.10
C HIS A 226 -0.05 3.52 7.86
N VAL A 227 -0.90 4.33 7.23
CA VAL A 227 -1.53 5.51 7.83
C VAL A 227 -3.01 5.55 7.49
N GLY A 228 -3.84 5.81 8.51
CA GLY A 228 -5.27 6.01 8.32
C GLY A 228 -6.05 4.73 8.07
N TYR A 229 -6.71 4.66 6.92
CA TYR A 229 -7.74 3.68 6.58
C TYR A 229 -7.22 2.23 6.60
N GLY A 230 -7.89 1.38 7.37
CA GLY A 230 -7.62 -0.05 7.46
C GLY A 230 -8.82 -0.79 8.07
N ASP A 231 -8.60 -2.06 8.41
CA ASP A 231 -9.60 -2.96 8.98
C ASP A 231 -9.97 -2.67 10.45
N VAL A 232 -10.79 -3.55 11.02
CA VAL A 232 -11.29 -3.45 12.41
C VAL A 232 -10.22 -3.65 13.48
N ASP A 233 -9.03 -4.16 13.14
CA ASP A 233 -7.90 -4.21 14.08
C ASP A 233 -7.26 -2.83 14.28
N ALA A 234 -7.45 -1.90 13.34
CA ALA A 234 -6.90 -0.55 13.44
C ALA A 234 -7.76 0.38 14.32
N ASP A 235 -7.12 1.06 15.27
CA ASP A 235 -7.72 2.23 15.93
C ASP A 235 -7.42 3.48 15.11
N LEU A 236 -8.34 3.86 14.20
CA LEU A 236 -8.18 5.01 13.30
C LEU A 236 -7.87 6.32 14.04
N ARG A 237 -8.28 6.47 15.30
CA ARG A 237 -7.97 7.66 16.13
C ARG A 237 -6.47 7.82 16.38
N ARG A 238 -5.72 6.71 16.32
CA ARG A 238 -4.27 6.63 16.52
C ARG A 238 -3.51 6.50 15.20
N GLY A 239 -4.23 6.62 14.07
CA GLY A 239 -3.70 6.52 12.71
C GLY A 239 -3.42 7.88 12.04
N ASP A 240 -3.50 8.99 12.78
CA ASP A 240 -3.12 10.33 12.26
C ASP A 240 -1.59 10.40 12.07
N PRO A 241 -1.09 10.70 10.86
CA PRO A 241 0.35 10.75 10.58
C PRO A 241 1.09 11.86 11.33
N LEU A 242 0.41 12.89 11.85
CA LEU A 242 1.05 13.91 12.68
C LEU A 242 1.67 13.34 13.96
N LEU A 243 1.16 12.20 14.44
CA LEU A 243 1.70 11.51 15.60
C LEU A 243 3.10 10.93 15.34
N LEU A 244 3.47 10.68 14.08
CA LEU A 244 4.79 10.15 13.70
C LEU A 244 5.89 11.23 13.62
N ILE A 245 5.57 12.51 13.82
CA ILE A 245 6.46 13.62 13.47
C ILE A 245 7.86 13.53 14.10
N ASP A 246 7.95 13.06 15.35
CA ASP A 246 9.23 12.95 16.06
C ASP A 246 10.10 11.83 15.48
N LEU A 247 9.50 10.70 15.12
CA LEU A 247 10.20 9.61 14.44
C LEU A 247 10.64 10.02 13.03
N LEU A 248 9.75 10.64 12.25
CA LEU A 248 10.06 11.07 10.88
C LEU A 248 11.24 12.05 10.84
N ARG A 249 11.30 12.99 11.80
CA ARG A 249 12.43 13.92 11.97
C ARG A 249 13.71 13.20 12.35
N ALA A 250 13.64 12.23 13.27
CA ALA A 250 14.81 11.49 13.71
C ALA A 250 15.39 10.60 12.60
N MET A 251 14.54 10.07 11.72
CA MET A 251 14.94 9.19 10.61
C MET A 251 15.69 9.91 9.49
N ASP A 252 15.58 11.24 9.35
CA ASP A 252 16.24 12.00 8.28
C ASP A 252 17.77 11.71 8.24
N PRO A 253 18.35 11.34 7.07
CA PRO A 253 17.81 11.41 5.71
C PRO A 253 17.10 10.14 5.17
N ALA A 254 16.83 9.13 6.01
CA ALA A 254 16.18 7.89 5.55
C ALA A 254 14.75 8.16 5.04
N PRO A 255 14.38 7.71 3.82
CA PRO A 255 13.06 7.96 3.27
C PRO A 255 11.95 7.26 4.06
N ALA A 256 10.86 7.99 4.30
CA ALA A 256 9.64 7.48 4.90
C ALA A 256 8.45 7.68 3.95
N MET A 257 7.75 6.61 3.61
CA MET A 257 6.54 6.67 2.78
C MET A 257 5.32 6.48 3.67
N LEU A 258 4.45 7.49 3.73
CA LEU A 258 3.17 7.41 4.41
C LEU A 258 2.13 6.88 3.43
N LEU A 259 1.62 5.68 3.70
CA LEU A 259 0.72 4.96 2.80
C LEU A 259 -0.75 5.22 3.13
N HIS A 260 -1.61 5.22 2.10
CA HIS A 260 -3.07 5.33 2.10
C HIS A 260 -3.60 6.68 2.56
N ASN A 261 -3.20 7.09 3.76
CA ASN A 261 -3.41 8.36 4.43
C ASN A 261 -4.86 8.77 4.69
N TYR A 262 -5.88 8.26 4.00
CA TYR A 262 -7.28 8.64 4.25
C TYR A 262 -7.72 8.30 5.69
N PRO A 263 -8.42 9.20 6.42
CA PRO A 263 -8.93 10.52 6.01
C PRO A 263 -7.95 11.68 6.29
N PHE A 264 -6.69 11.36 6.60
CA PHE A 264 -5.62 12.29 6.99
C PHE A 264 -4.66 12.68 5.84
N HIS A 265 -5.07 12.53 4.57
CA HIS A 265 -4.24 12.80 3.39
C HIS A 265 -3.74 14.26 3.34
N ARG A 266 -4.50 15.22 3.86
CA ARG A 266 -4.02 16.61 3.99
C ARG A 266 -2.90 16.76 5.02
N GLN A 267 -2.99 16.09 6.18
CA GLN A 267 -1.92 16.05 7.18
C GLN A 267 -0.65 15.43 6.60
N ALA A 268 -0.79 14.33 5.86
CA ALA A 268 0.32 13.68 5.18
C ALA A 268 0.97 14.61 4.14
N GLY A 269 0.17 15.31 3.33
CA GLY A 269 0.67 16.30 2.37
C GLY A 269 1.44 17.45 3.03
N TYR A 270 0.97 17.95 4.18
CA TYR A 270 1.72 18.91 5.01
C TYR A 270 3.07 18.34 5.48
N LEU A 271 3.10 17.11 6.01
CA LEU A 271 4.35 16.47 6.44
C LEU A 271 5.35 16.31 5.30
N ALA A 272 4.89 15.88 4.12
CA ALA A 272 5.73 15.79 2.91
C ALA A 272 6.29 17.15 2.48
N GLN A 273 5.55 18.24 2.71
CA GLN A 273 5.99 19.59 2.42
C GLN A 273 7.11 20.03 3.37
N VAL A 274 6.96 19.78 4.68
CA VAL A 274 7.86 20.35 5.70
C VAL A 274 9.02 19.43 6.10
N LEU A 275 8.94 18.13 5.84
CA LEU A 275 10.01 17.16 6.14
C LEU A 275 10.68 16.66 4.85
N PRO A 276 12.01 16.77 4.73
CA PRO A 276 12.74 16.45 3.50
C PRO A 276 12.62 14.99 3.06
N ASN A 277 12.56 14.06 4.00
CA ASN A 277 12.58 12.61 3.79
C ASN A 277 11.19 11.96 3.68
N VAL A 278 10.09 12.72 3.78
CA VAL A 278 8.72 12.18 3.78
C VAL A 278 8.10 12.20 2.38
N TYR A 279 7.51 11.06 2.00
CA TYR A 279 6.76 10.82 0.77
C TYR A 279 5.36 10.30 1.10
N VAL A 280 4.41 10.46 0.17
CA VAL A 280 2.99 10.14 0.40
C VAL A 280 2.32 9.51 -0.81
N ASP A 281 1.28 8.73 -0.56
CA ASP A 281 0.37 8.20 -1.57
C ASP A 281 -1.11 8.33 -1.15
N ALA A 282 -2.00 7.79 -1.98
CA ALA A 282 -3.43 7.66 -1.68
C ALA A 282 -3.98 6.27 -2.06
N GLY A 283 -3.13 5.22 -2.05
CA GLY A 283 -3.52 3.84 -2.32
C GLY A 283 -4.58 3.37 -1.32
N LEU A 284 -5.23 2.23 -1.58
CA LEU A 284 -6.42 1.75 -0.85
C LEU A 284 -7.66 2.63 -1.01
N ALA A 285 -7.57 3.87 -0.53
CA ALA A 285 -8.64 4.85 -0.58
C ALA A 285 -9.01 5.24 -2.02
N THR A 286 -8.04 5.26 -2.96
CA THR A 286 -8.31 5.58 -4.37
C THR A 286 -9.35 4.66 -5.00
N HIS A 287 -9.21 3.33 -4.87
CA HIS A 287 -10.21 2.42 -5.43
C HIS A 287 -11.47 2.32 -4.55
N ASN A 288 -11.34 2.44 -3.23
CA ASN A 288 -12.47 2.41 -2.31
C ASN A 288 -13.43 3.60 -2.45
N LEU A 289 -12.92 4.79 -2.78
CA LEU A 289 -13.74 5.98 -3.00
C LEU A 289 -14.40 6.03 -4.39
N GLY A 290 -14.03 5.13 -5.31
CA GLY A 290 -14.66 5.01 -6.63
C GLY A 290 -14.77 6.34 -7.36
N HIS A 291 -16.00 6.81 -7.60
CA HIS A 291 -16.27 8.08 -8.28
C HIS A 291 -15.66 9.30 -7.57
N ARG A 292 -15.42 9.23 -6.25
CA ARG A 292 -14.86 10.31 -5.44
C ARG A 292 -13.33 10.34 -5.39
N ALA A 293 -12.64 9.37 -5.99
CA ALA A 293 -11.17 9.34 -6.05
C ALA A 293 -10.51 10.66 -6.54
N PRO A 294 -11.05 11.38 -7.55
CA PRO A 294 -10.47 12.65 -7.99
C PRO A 294 -10.41 13.72 -6.90
N ALA A 295 -11.39 13.75 -5.97
CA ALA A 295 -11.40 14.71 -4.87
C ALA A 295 -10.27 14.41 -3.88
N LEU A 296 -10.08 13.14 -3.51
CA LEU A 296 -8.98 12.70 -2.64
C LEU A 296 -7.62 13.09 -3.22
N ILE A 297 -7.39 12.80 -4.50
CA ILE A 297 -6.13 13.08 -5.19
C ILE A 297 -5.88 14.60 -5.22
N ALA A 298 -6.89 15.40 -5.57
CA ALA A 298 -6.76 16.86 -5.57
C ALA A 298 -6.41 17.40 -4.17
N GLU A 299 -7.04 16.89 -3.11
CA GLU A 299 -6.80 17.33 -1.73
C GLU A 299 -5.40 16.93 -1.22
N LEU A 300 -4.89 15.75 -1.56
CA LEU A 300 -3.50 15.36 -1.24
C LEU A 300 -2.49 16.33 -1.89
N LEU A 301 -2.76 16.73 -3.13
CA LEU A 301 -1.90 17.58 -3.96
C LEU A 301 -1.94 19.07 -3.61
N GLU A 302 -2.77 19.50 -2.64
CA GLU A 302 -2.85 20.90 -2.21
C GLU A 302 -1.52 21.42 -1.64
N LEU A 303 -0.83 20.58 -0.83
CA LEU A 303 0.44 20.94 -0.19
C LEU A 303 1.59 19.98 -0.52
N ALA A 304 1.29 18.72 -0.84
CA ALA A 304 2.32 17.72 -1.10
C ALA A 304 3.17 18.14 -2.30
N PRO A 305 4.50 18.28 -2.16
CA PRO A 305 5.35 18.54 -3.31
C PRO A 305 5.22 17.41 -4.32
N PHE A 306 4.94 17.72 -5.60
CA PHE A 306 4.74 16.70 -6.63
C PHE A 306 5.89 15.70 -6.78
N GLY A 307 7.11 16.09 -6.40
CA GLY A 307 8.29 15.20 -6.36
C GLY A 307 8.31 14.21 -5.19
N LYS A 308 7.31 14.23 -4.31
CA LYS A 308 7.18 13.38 -3.11
C LYS A 308 5.87 12.60 -3.07
N VAL A 309 5.08 12.65 -4.13
CA VAL A 309 3.83 11.89 -4.27
C VAL A 309 4.09 10.66 -5.13
N LEU A 310 3.60 9.51 -4.69
CA LEU A 310 3.79 8.22 -5.34
C LEU A 310 2.43 7.59 -5.67
N TYR A 311 2.41 6.72 -6.67
CA TYR A 311 1.24 5.87 -6.95
C TYR A 311 1.36 4.53 -6.24
N SER A 312 0.37 4.18 -5.43
CA SER A 312 0.14 2.84 -4.92
C SER A 312 -1.30 2.40 -5.20
N SER A 313 -1.51 1.10 -5.45
CA SER A 313 -2.85 0.52 -5.48
C SER A 313 -3.32 0.13 -4.08
N ASP A 314 -2.40 -0.37 -3.25
CA ASP A 314 -2.68 -1.19 -2.07
C ASP A 314 -3.63 -2.38 -2.37
N ALA A 315 -3.62 -2.87 -3.60
CA ALA A 315 -4.51 -3.94 -4.00
C ALA A 315 -4.11 -5.25 -3.31
N PHE A 316 -5.10 -5.90 -2.70
CA PHE A 316 -4.97 -7.19 -2.02
C PHE A 316 -6.04 -8.16 -2.51
N GLY A 317 -5.65 -9.40 -2.80
CA GLY A 317 -6.56 -10.51 -3.09
C GLY A 317 -7.22 -10.48 -4.48
N LEU A 318 -7.78 -9.34 -4.89
CA LEU A 318 -8.47 -9.16 -6.18
C LEU A 318 -7.61 -8.37 -7.17
N ALA A 319 -7.36 -8.94 -8.35
CA ALA A 319 -6.67 -8.23 -9.43
C ALA A 319 -7.49 -7.04 -9.98
N GLU A 320 -8.81 -7.06 -9.82
CA GLU A 320 -9.70 -5.94 -10.09
C GLU A 320 -9.23 -4.64 -9.40
N LEU A 321 -8.72 -4.72 -8.17
CA LEU A 321 -8.30 -3.56 -7.39
C LEU A 321 -7.03 -2.91 -7.95
N TYR A 322 -6.14 -3.68 -8.59
CA TYR A 322 -5.01 -3.13 -9.33
C TYR A 322 -5.46 -2.28 -10.51
N HIS A 323 -6.40 -2.81 -11.31
CA HIS A 323 -6.95 -2.09 -12.45
C HIS A 323 -7.72 -0.84 -12.02
N LEU A 324 -8.58 -0.95 -11.00
CA LEU A 324 -9.34 0.19 -10.48
C LEU A 324 -8.43 1.25 -9.87
N GLY A 325 -7.42 0.86 -9.08
CA GLY A 325 -6.42 1.77 -8.52
C GLY A 325 -5.72 2.58 -9.61
N ALA A 326 -5.19 1.91 -10.63
CA ALA A 326 -4.49 2.56 -11.73
C ALA A 326 -5.41 3.47 -12.56
N LEU A 327 -6.60 2.97 -12.92
CA LEU A 327 -7.56 3.70 -13.75
C LEU A 327 -8.09 4.95 -13.04
N LEU A 328 -8.52 4.84 -11.79
CA LEU A 328 -9.07 5.96 -11.03
C LEU A 328 -7.98 6.99 -10.70
N PHE A 329 -6.77 6.53 -10.38
CA PHE A 329 -5.63 7.40 -10.19
C PHE A 329 -5.31 8.23 -11.43
N ARG A 330 -5.16 7.59 -12.60
CA ARG A 330 -4.88 8.28 -13.87
C ARG A 330 -5.96 9.30 -14.19
N ARG A 331 -7.24 8.95 -14.02
CA ARG A 331 -8.36 9.86 -14.28
C ARG A 331 -8.38 11.04 -13.32
N GLY A 332 -8.15 10.80 -12.02
CA GLY A 332 -8.10 11.85 -11.01
C GLY A 332 -6.94 12.82 -11.24
N LEU A 333 -5.73 12.30 -11.43
CA LEU A 333 -4.55 13.11 -11.71
C LEU A 333 -4.67 13.86 -13.04
N ALA A 334 -5.22 13.23 -14.08
CA ALA A 334 -5.45 13.88 -15.37
C ALA A 334 -6.40 15.07 -15.25
N GLY A 335 -7.50 14.91 -14.50
CA GLY A 335 -8.45 15.98 -14.25
C GLY A 335 -7.83 17.16 -13.50
N PHE A 336 -7.05 16.88 -12.44
CA PHE A 336 -6.34 17.90 -11.68
C PHE A 336 -5.33 18.67 -12.54
N LEU A 337 -4.49 17.95 -13.29
CA LEU A 337 -3.45 18.56 -14.11
C LEU A 337 -4.02 19.34 -15.30
N ALA A 338 -5.06 18.82 -15.95
CA ALA A 338 -5.74 19.53 -17.04
C ALA A 338 -6.43 20.80 -16.53
N GLY A 339 -7.13 20.73 -15.40
CA GLY A 339 -7.80 21.89 -14.79
C GLY A 339 -6.81 23.03 -14.50
N GLY A 340 -5.63 22.73 -13.94
CA GLY A 340 -4.62 23.77 -13.71
C GLY A 340 -3.98 24.34 -14.99
N VAL A 341 -3.99 23.60 -16.11
CA VAL A 341 -3.62 24.17 -17.42
C VAL A 341 -4.70 25.14 -17.90
N ASP A 342 -5.97 24.72 -17.83
CA ASP A 342 -7.12 25.53 -18.25
C ASP A 342 -7.23 26.83 -17.45
N ASP A 343 -6.91 26.77 -16.14
CA ASP A 343 -6.88 27.93 -15.23
C ASP A 343 -5.61 28.80 -15.37
N GLY A 344 -4.61 28.37 -16.15
CA GLY A 344 -3.33 29.07 -16.32
C GLY A 344 -2.41 29.00 -15.11
N ALA A 345 -2.62 28.04 -14.19
CA ALA A 345 -1.75 27.81 -13.03
C ALA A 345 -0.38 27.24 -13.42
N TRP A 346 -0.32 26.45 -14.50
CA TRP A 346 0.90 25.87 -15.06
C TRP A 346 0.78 25.59 -16.56
N THR A 347 1.91 25.31 -17.21
CA THR A 347 1.94 24.98 -18.65
C THR A 347 1.56 23.52 -18.92
N PRO A 348 1.17 23.16 -20.16
CA PRO A 348 1.02 21.76 -20.55
C PRO A 348 2.28 20.91 -20.30
N ALA A 349 3.47 21.49 -20.55
CA ALA A 349 4.75 20.82 -20.33
C ALA A 349 5.02 20.55 -18.84
N ASP A 350 4.65 21.48 -17.96
CA ASP A 350 4.73 21.28 -16.51
C ASP A 350 3.81 20.13 -16.07
N ALA A 351 2.60 20.09 -16.61
CA ALA A 351 1.63 19.05 -16.31
C ALA A 351 2.12 17.66 -16.74
N GLU A 352 2.65 17.52 -17.96
CA GLU A 352 3.26 16.26 -18.44
C GLU A 352 4.46 15.82 -17.57
N ARG A 353 5.31 16.78 -17.19
CA ARG A 353 6.44 16.51 -16.29
C ARG A 353 5.96 16.01 -14.92
N VAL A 354 4.95 16.65 -14.33
CA VAL A 354 4.37 16.22 -13.05
C VAL A 354 3.72 14.85 -13.17
N ALA A 355 2.99 14.57 -14.25
CA ALA A 355 2.44 13.25 -14.53
C ALA A 355 3.53 12.17 -14.49
N GLY A 356 4.66 12.39 -15.18
CA GLY A 356 5.80 11.46 -15.17
C GLY A 356 6.44 11.27 -13.79
N LEU A 357 6.55 12.33 -12.99
CA LEU A 357 7.07 12.25 -11.62
C LEU A 357 6.22 11.34 -10.73
N VAL A 358 4.92 11.61 -10.66
CA VAL A 358 4.01 10.91 -9.75
C VAL A 358 3.71 9.49 -10.25
N ALA A 359 3.60 9.29 -11.57
CA ALA A 359 3.34 7.98 -12.16
C ALA A 359 4.43 6.96 -11.81
N SER A 360 5.70 7.36 -11.83
CA SER A 360 6.79 6.40 -11.61
C SER A 360 8.15 7.03 -11.29
N GLY A 361 8.44 8.26 -11.72
CA GLY A 361 9.76 8.88 -11.54
C GLY A 361 10.18 9.04 -10.07
N ASN A 362 9.24 9.34 -9.17
CA ASN A 362 9.53 9.46 -7.74
C ASN A 362 9.84 8.10 -7.11
N ALA A 363 9.07 7.07 -7.47
CA ALA A 363 9.27 5.71 -6.95
C ALA A 363 10.63 5.14 -7.38
N ARG A 364 10.97 5.25 -8.68
CA ARG A 364 12.29 4.81 -9.17
C ARG A 364 13.44 5.50 -8.44
N ARG A 365 13.31 6.80 -8.18
CA ARG A 365 14.35 7.57 -7.46
C ARG A 365 14.50 7.11 -6.00
N VAL A 366 13.41 6.89 -5.27
CA VAL A 366 13.49 6.59 -3.83
C VAL A 366 13.83 5.12 -3.56
N TYR A 367 13.41 4.20 -4.44
CA TYR A 367 13.68 2.77 -4.32
C TYR A 367 14.90 2.29 -5.11
N GLY A 368 15.44 3.11 -6.02
CA GLY A 368 16.60 2.74 -6.83
C GLY A 368 16.33 1.65 -7.88
N ILE A 369 15.10 1.61 -8.42
CA ILE A 369 14.64 0.59 -9.38
C ILE A 369 14.46 1.12 -10.80
#